data_AF-A0A960SRV8-F1
#
_entry.id   AF-A0A960SRV8-F1
#
_cell.length_a   1.000
_cell.length_b   1.000
_cell.length_c   1.000
_cell.angle_alpha   90.00
_cell.angle_beta   90.00
_cell.angle_gamma   90.00
#
_symmetry.space_group_name_H-M   'P 1'
#
loop_
_entity.id
_entity.type
_entity.pdbx_description
1 polymer ?
#
loop_
_entity_poly.entity_id
_entity_poly.type
_entity_poly.pdbx_seq_one_letter_code
_entity_poly.pdbx_strand_id
1 'polypeptide(L)'
;MKTPDFHAFARNRSLPLWLLGLVLPSFPAWTEDLDVTANMSLPPGDYEYDALMVRTGATLTLQGDPATGTGVTLRVTGMVVETGATVTATAQGYGAQAGPGAATNDRAGGSHGGRGGGTDPAETYGSAVAPTDLGSGGWSAGGGGSIKLEVADLLQIDGTLSANGEFGGGAGGSIFIETGRIAGGGLLQANGGRGQCGACSASIPGGGGGRIAIHH
;
A
#
# COMPACT_ATOMS: atom_id res chain seq x y z
N MET A 1 15.59 -27.98 -19.02
CA MET A 1 14.85 -26.97 -18.24
C MET A 1 15.56 -25.65 -18.41
N LYS A 2 14.96 -24.75 -19.20
CA LYS A 2 15.54 -23.45 -19.58
C LYS A 2 14.59 -22.40 -19.00
N THR A 3 15.08 -21.56 -18.12
CA THR A 3 14.38 -20.38 -17.59
C THR A 3 14.11 -19.40 -18.74
N PRO A 4 12.91 -18.78 -18.84
CA PRO A 4 12.74 -17.61 -19.70
C PRO A 4 13.11 -16.34 -18.92
N ASP A 5 14.08 -15.60 -19.44
CA ASP A 5 14.30 -14.18 -19.16
C ASP A 5 13.12 -13.36 -19.69
N PHE A 6 12.53 -12.52 -18.85
CA PHE A 6 11.53 -11.52 -19.28
C PHE A 6 12.14 -10.13 -19.19
N HIS A 7 12.70 -9.66 -20.30
CA HIS A 7 13.00 -8.26 -20.52
C HIS A 7 11.70 -7.50 -20.85
N ALA A 8 11.44 -6.41 -20.13
CA ALA A 8 10.40 -5.45 -20.45
C ALA A 8 10.65 -4.86 -21.85
N PHE A 9 9.64 -4.95 -22.72
CA PHE A 9 9.71 -4.52 -24.11
C PHE A 9 9.24 -3.07 -24.26
N ALA A 10 10.16 -2.11 -24.10
CA ALA A 10 9.92 -0.73 -24.50
C ALA A 10 9.92 -0.63 -26.04
N ARG A 11 8.79 -0.25 -26.64
CA ARG A 11 8.68 -0.07 -28.11
C ARG A 11 9.35 1.23 -28.53
N ASN A 12 10.55 1.11 -29.09
CA ASN A 12 11.25 2.19 -29.77
C ASN A 12 10.48 2.61 -31.04
N ARG A 13 9.77 3.76 -31.02
CA ARG A 13 9.24 4.38 -32.24
C ARG A 13 10.22 5.43 -32.73
N SER A 14 10.90 5.12 -33.82
CA SER A 14 11.81 6.00 -34.56
C SER A 14 11.10 7.25 -35.07
N LEU A 15 11.70 8.42 -34.84
CA LEU A 15 11.40 9.65 -35.59
C LEU A 15 12.63 10.04 -36.43
N PRO A 16 12.44 10.53 -37.67
CA PRO A 16 13.52 10.76 -38.60
C PRO A 16 14.39 11.96 -38.17
N LEU A 17 15.70 11.77 -38.31
CA LEU A 17 16.76 12.67 -37.88
C LEU A 17 17.03 13.76 -38.92
N TRP A 18 16.42 14.95 -38.84
CA TRP A 18 16.98 16.22 -39.35
C TRP A 18 16.24 17.42 -38.73
N LEU A 19 16.82 18.11 -37.73
CA LEU A 19 17.11 19.56 -37.77
C LEU A 19 17.86 20.01 -36.50
N LEU A 20 18.84 20.87 -36.75
CA LEU A 20 19.87 21.44 -35.89
C LEU A 20 19.32 22.33 -34.76
N GLY A 21 19.80 22.12 -33.52
CA GLY A 21 20.20 23.24 -32.64
C GLY A 21 19.15 24.04 -31.84
N LEU A 22 18.12 23.41 -31.25
CA LEU A 22 17.30 24.07 -30.22
C LEU A 22 17.49 23.37 -28.86
N VAL A 23 18.15 24.06 -27.92
CA VAL A 23 18.09 23.69 -26.50
C VAL A 23 16.68 24.03 -26.03
N LEU A 24 15.79 23.04 -26.08
CA LEU A 24 14.50 23.12 -25.42
C LEU A 24 14.75 23.10 -23.90
N PRO A 25 14.03 23.90 -23.10
CA PRO A 25 14.00 23.67 -21.65
C PRO A 25 13.62 22.21 -21.44
N SER A 26 14.35 21.50 -20.57
CA SER A 26 14.02 20.14 -20.19
C SER A 26 12.69 20.17 -19.44
N PHE A 27 11.60 20.00 -20.17
CA PHE A 27 10.32 19.61 -19.60
C PHE A 27 10.53 18.26 -18.88
N PRO A 28 9.97 18.05 -17.68
CA PRO A 28 9.97 16.72 -17.08
C PRO A 28 9.36 15.74 -18.10
N ALA A 29 10.05 14.61 -18.30
CA ALA A 29 9.67 13.59 -19.26
C ALA A 29 8.26 13.05 -18.94
N TRP A 30 7.48 12.85 -19.98
CA TRP A 30 6.15 12.25 -20.05
C TRP A 30 5.87 11.17 -18.98
N THR A 31 4.74 11.28 -18.29
CA THR A 31 4.19 10.25 -17.40
C THR A 31 3.81 9.02 -18.23
N GLU A 32 4.46 7.87 -17.99
CA GLU A 32 4.15 6.62 -18.69
C GLU A 32 2.94 5.92 -18.04
N ASP A 33 2.29 5.01 -18.77
CA ASP A 33 1.32 4.08 -18.18
C ASP A 33 2.05 2.97 -17.40
N LEU A 34 1.52 2.59 -16.23
CA LEU A 34 1.96 1.40 -15.51
C LEU A 34 0.96 0.25 -15.71
N ASP A 35 1.35 -0.78 -16.46
CA ASP A 35 0.57 -2.02 -16.62
C ASP A 35 1.20 -3.18 -15.82
N VAL A 36 0.63 -3.47 -14.65
CA VAL A 36 1.07 -4.51 -13.73
C VAL A 36 0.47 -5.85 -14.15
N THR A 37 1.25 -6.62 -14.91
CA THR A 37 0.84 -7.93 -15.46
C THR A 37 1.35 -9.13 -14.65
N ALA A 38 2.24 -8.89 -13.70
CA ALA A 38 2.82 -9.89 -12.79
C ALA A 38 3.12 -9.24 -11.43
N ASN A 39 3.45 -10.08 -10.45
CA ASN A 39 3.78 -9.58 -9.11
C ASN A 39 4.99 -8.65 -9.14
N MET A 40 4.84 -7.47 -8.55
CA MET A 40 5.93 -6.50 -8.42
C MET A 40 5.77 -5.69 -7.13
N SER A 41 6.82 -4.97 -6.75
CA SER A 41 6.80 -4.07 -5.60
C SER A 41 7.31 -2.68 -5.97
N LEU A 42 6.68 -1.66 -5.38
CA LEU A 42 7.21 -0.29 -5.38
C LEU A 42 7.79 0.01 -4.00
N PRO A 43 9.06 0.49 -3.91
CA PRO A 43 9.59 1.01 -2.67
C PRO A 43 8.82 2.28 -2.22
N PRO A 44 8.99 2.70 -0.95
CA PRO A 44 8.35 3.90 -0.43
C PRO A 44 8.73 5.13 -1.26
N GLY A 45 7.76 5.99 -1.56
CA GLY A 45 7.98 7.16 -2.41
C GLY A 45 6.74 7.63 -3.15
N ASP A 46 6.93 8.68 -3.93
CA ASP A 46 5.92 9.29 -4.79
C ASP A 46 6.11 8.84 -6.24
N TYR A 47 5.05 8.35 -6.87
CA TYR A 47 5.05 7.93 -8.27
C TYR A 47 3.95 8.64 -9.05
N GLU A 48 4.25 8.99 -10.30
CA GLU A 48 3.31 9.63 -11.21
C GLU A 48 3.19 8.81 -12.50
N TYR A 49 1.96 8.48 -12.90
CA TYR A 49 1.65 7.74 -14.14
C TYR A 49 0.42 8.35 -14.83
N ASP A 50 0.28 8.15 -16.14
CA ASP A 50 -0.94 8.57 -16.84
C ASP A 50 -2.08 7.62 -16.47
N ALA A 51 -1.95 6.33 -16.81
CA ALA A 51 -2.84 5.27 -16.36
C ALA A 51 -2.11 4.21 -15.54
N LEU A 52 -2.79 3.64 -14.54
CA LEU A 52 -2.31 2.48 -13.78
C LEU A 52 -3.31 1.34 -13.84
N MET A 53 -2.87 0.20 -14.35
CA MET A 53 -3.67 -0.99 -14.53
C MET A 53 -3.04 -2.14 -13.75
N VAL A 54 -3.80 -2.75 -12.83
CA VAL A 54 -3.37 -3.97 -12.14
C VAL A 54 -4.21 -5.13 -12.65
N ARG A 55 -3.57 -6.00 -13.41
CA ARG A 55 -4.24 -7.08 -14.14
C ARG A 55 -4.65 -8.22 -13.21
N THR A 56 -5.67 -8.93 -13.63
CA THR A 56 -6.18 -10.15 -13.01
C THR A 56 -5.03 -11.10 -12.62
N GLY A 57 -4.96 -11.45 -11.33
CA GLY A 57 -3.93 -12.34 -10.78
C GLY A 57 -2.58 -11.69 -10.46
N ALA A 58 -2.37 -10.42 -10.83
CA ALA A 58 -1.18 -9.69 -10.46
C ALA A 58 -1.31 -9.06 -9.06
N THR A 59 -0.18 -8.99 -8.35
CA THR A 59 -0.06 -8.30 -7.05
C THR A 59 0.93 -7.14 -7.15
N LEU A 60 0.45 -5.92 -6.91
CA LEU A 60 1.28 -4.74 -6.71
C LEU A 60 1.49 -4.52 -5.20
N THR A 61 2.70 -4.75 -4.72
CA THR A 61 3.07 -4.51 -3.32
C THR A 61 3.62 -3.10 -3.14
N LEU A 62 2.99 -2.31 -2.29
CA LEU A 62 3.40 -0.96 -1.92
C LEU A 62 4.12 -1.01 -0.57
N GLN A 63 5.43 -0.79 -0.58
CA GLN A 63 6.26 -0.91 0.62
C GLN A 63 6.14 0.33 1.50
N GLY A 64 6.34 0.16 2.81
CA GLY A 64 6.53 1.26 3.75
C GLY A 64 7.98 1.36 4.21
N ASP A 65 8.35 2.53 4.70
CA ASP A 65 9.63 2.81 5.35
C ASP A 65 9.39 3.07 6.85
N PRO A 66 9.65 2.08 7.72
CA PRO A 66 9.53 2.27 9.16
C PRO A 66 10.48 3.31 9.76
N ALA A 67 11.58 3.66 9.08
CA ALA A 67 12.52 4.66 9.58
C ALA A 67 11.95 6.08 9.44
N THR A 68 11.18 6.33 8.38
CA THR A 68 10.57 7.64 8.10
C THR A 68 9.06 7.67 8.40
N GLY A 69 8.43 6.51 8.60
CA GLY A 69 6.98 6.39 8.77
C GLY A 69 6.21 6.65 7.47
N THR A 70 6.83 6.50 6.30
CA THR A 70 6.23 6.82 5.00
C THR A 70 5.84 5.57 4.21
N GLY A 71 4.85 5.70 3.33
CA GLY A 71 4.39 4.64 2.42
C GLY A 71 4.58 5.02 0.96
N VAL A 72 3.70 4.51 0.09
CA VAL A 72 3.68 4.88 -1.33
C VAL A 72 2.52 5.83 -1.61
N THR A 73 2.82 6.90 -2.35
CA THR A 73 1.81 7.73 -3.00
C THR A 73 1.80 7.46 -4.50
N LEU A 74 0.63 7.14 -5.05
CA LEU A 74 0.41 7.00 -6.49
C LEU A 74 -0.45 8.18 -6.97
N ARG A 75 0.09 8.99 -7.89
CA ARG A 75 -0.63 10.07 -8.57
C ARG A 75 -0.89 9.65 -10.00
N VAL A 76 -2.15 9.49 -10.37
CA VAL A 76 -2.52 8.93 -11.68
C VAL A 76 -3.73 9.63 -12.26
N THR A 77 -3.88 9.65 -13.58
CA THR A 77 -5.11 10.18 -14.19
C THR A 77 -6.26 9.19 -14.01
N GLY A 78 -5.99 7.90 -14.26
CA GLY A 78 -6.96 6.83 -14.05
C GLY A 78 -6.29 5.56 -13.51
N MET A 79 -7.03 4.83 -12.68
CA MET A 79 -6.56 3.57 -12.10
C MET A 79 -7.63 2.49 -12.16
N VAL A 80 -7.23 1.29 -12.57
CA VAL A 80 -8.08 0.10 -12.59
C VAL A 80 -7.38 -1.05 -11.88
N VAL A 81 -8.06 -1.63 -10.90
CA VAL A 81 -7.66 -2.88 -10.23
C VAL A 81 -8.67 -3.95 -10.63
N GLU A 82 -8.28 -4.83 -11.56
CA GLU A 82 -9.17 -5.86 -12.10
C GLU A 82 -9.59 -6.90 -11.04
N THR A 83 -10.67 -7.62 -11.29
CA THR A 83 -11.09 -8.75 -10.45
C THR A 83 -9.95 -9.76 -10.27
N GLY A 84 -9.68 -10.15 -9.02
CA GLY A 84 -8.58 -11.06 -8.70
C GLY A 84 -7.19 -10.44 -8.73
N ALA A 85 -7.06 -9.15 -9.08
CA ALA A 85 -5.86 -8.36 -8.86
C ALA A 85 -5.77 -7.86 -7.42
N THR A 86 -4.56 -7.64 -6.93
CA THR A 86 -4.32 -7.14 -5.57
C THR A 86 -3.34 -5.97 -5.58
N VAL A 87 -3.70 -4.88 -4.91
CA VAL A 87 -2.78 -3.82 -4.50
C VAL A 87 -2.66 -3.90 -2.97
N THR A 88 -1.44 -4.06 -2.45
CA THR A 88 -1.26 -4.40 -1.03
C THR A 88 -0.09 -3.69 -0.38
N ALA A 89 -0.32 -3.14 0.80
CA ALA A 89 0.67 -2.74 1.77
C ALA A 89 0.58 -3.63 3.03
N THR A 90 0.02 -4.84 2.92
CA THR A 90 -0.11 -5.76 4.05
C THR A 90 1.27 -6.11 4.63
N ALA A 91 1.41 -6.03 5.95
CA ALA A 91 2.69 -6.23 6.67
C ALA A 91 3.84 -5.31 6.22
N GLN A 92 3.54 -4.17 5.58
CA GLN A 92 4.53 -3.17 5.15
C GLN A 92 4.61 -1.96 6.10
N GLY A 93 4.13 -2.10 7.34
CA GLY A 93 4.17 -1.07 8.37
C GLY A 93 5.38 -1.17 9.28
N TYR A 94 5.27 -0.62 10.50
CA TYR A 94 6.32 -0.78 11.50
C TYR A 94 6.50 -2.25 11.88
N GLY A 95 7.74 -2.67 12.15
CA GLY A 95 8.05 -4.01 12.63
C GLY A 95 7.53 -4.28 14.05
N ALA A 96 7.74 -5.51 14.54
CA ALA A 96 7.38 -5.90 15.90
C ALA A 96 7.90 -4.90 16.94
N GLN A 97 7.05 -4.55 17.91
CA GLN A 97 7.37 -3.65 19.02
C GLN A 97 7.80 -2.23 18.57
N ALA A 98 7.49 -1.84 17.33
CA ALA A 98 7.83 -0.55 16.77
C ALA A 98 6.59 0.23 16.28
N GLY A 99 6.73 1.54 16.25
CA GLY A 99 5.68 2.48 15.87
C GLY A 99 5.00 3.17 17.08
N PRO A 100 4.24 4.25 16.85
CA PRO A 100 3.65 5.05 17.92
C PRO A 100 2.65 4.31 18.81
N GLY A 101 2.00 3.28 18.26
CA GLY A 101 1.01 2.45 18.95
C GLY A 101 1.50 1.01 19.16
N ALA A 102 2.81 0.79 19.27
CA ALA A 102 3.37 -0.54 19.41
C ALA A 102 2.94 -1.24 20.71
N ALA A 103 2.88 -2.57 20.68
CA ALA A 103 2.73 -3.36 21.89
C ALA A 103 3.96 -3.20 22.80
N THR A 104 3.74 -2.88 24.07
CA THR A 104 4.80 -2.75 25.10
C THR A 104 5.09 -4.05 25.83
N ASN A 105 4.21 -5.05 25.69
CA ASN A 105 4.30 -6.37 26.29
C ASN A 105 3.58 -7.42 25.41
N ASP A 106 3.73 -8.69 25.75
CA ASP A 106 3.15 -9.84 25.02
C ASP A 106 1.63 -10.01 25.21
N ARG A 107 1.01 -9.17 26.04
CA ARG A 107 -0.43 -9.14 26.32
C ARG A 107 -1.13 -7.94 25.70
N ALA A 108 -0.52 -7.25 24.74
CA ALA A 108 -1.13 -6.18 23.97
C ALA A 108 -0.94 -6.39 22.46
N GLY A 109 -1.95 -6.03 21.68
CA GLY A 109 -1.84 -5.87 20.23
C GLY A 109 -1.37 -4.46 19.87
N GLY A 110 -0.81 -4.29 18.67
CA GLY A 110 -0.50 -2.97 18.12
C GLY A 110 -1.78 -2.17 17.87
N SER A 111 -1.71 -0.86 18.06
CA SER A 111 -2.79 0.10 17.83
C SER A 111 -2.48 0.98 16.62
N HIS A 112 -3.46 1.25 15.77
CA HIS A 112 -3.43 2.28 14.73
C HIS A 112 -4.85 2.40 14.19
N GLY A 113 -5.47 3.59 14.18
CA GLY A 113 -6.89 3.75 13.86
C GLY A 113 -7.83 3.25 14.96
N GLY A 114 -7.77 1.95 15.24
CA GLY A 114 -8.42 1.25 16.33
C GLY A 114 -7.42 0.83 17.40
N ARG A 115 -7.92 0.64 18.62
CA ARG A 115 -7.12 0.17 19.75
C ARG A 115 -6.84 -1.32 19.61
N GLY A 116 -5.59 -1.73 19.86
CA GLY A 116 -5.21 -3.14 19.96
C GLY A 116 -5.99 -3.86 21.06
N GLY A 117 -6.03 -5.19 21.01
CA GLY A 117 -6.62 -6.00 22.06
C GLY A 117 -5.69 -6.18 23.26
N GLY A 118 -6.23 -6.76 24.34
CA GLY A 118 -5.42 -7.23 25.48
C GLY A 118 -5.38 -6.27 26.67
N THR A 119 -4.35 -6.41 27.50
CA THR A 119 -4.15 -5.61 28.72
C THR A 119 -3.21 -4.44 28.43
N ASP A 120 -3.76 -3.24 28.51
CA ASP A 120 -3.04 -1.98 28.31
C ASP A 120 -2.40 -1.77 26.90
N PRO A 121 -3.19 -1.90 25.82
CA PRO A 121 -2.74 -1.54 24.48
C PRO A 121 -2.56 -0.02 24.37
N ALA A 122 -1.55 0.38 23.59
CA ALA A 122 -1.21 1.78 23.35
C ALA A 122 -2.38 2.56 22.74
N GLU A 123 -2.32 3.89 22.84
CA GLU A 123 -3.30 4.78 22.23
C GLU A 123 -3.28 4.72 20.70
N THR A 124 -4.39 5.11 20.08
CA THR A 124 -4.48 5.22 18.63
C THR A 124 -3.82 6.52 18.15
N TYR A 125 -3.28 6.51 16.93
CA TYR A 125 -2.71 7.69 16.28
C TYR A 125 -3.19 7.80 14.82
N GLY A 126 -2.63 8.80 14.13
CA GLY A 126 -2.89 9.11 12.73
C GLY A 126 -4.21 9.83 12.48
N SER A 127 -4.32 10.43 11.30
CA SER A 127 -5.50 11.22 10.91
C SER A 127 -6.66 10.33 10.48
N ALA A 128 -7.87 10.58 11.02
CA ALA A 128 -9.08 9.89 10.59
C ALA A 128 -9.54 10.30 9.18
N VAL A 129 -9.20 11.51 8.74
CA VAL A 129 -9.70 12.10 7.49
C VAL A 129 -8.66 12.10 6.36
N ALA A 130 -7.38 11.99 6.69
CA ALA A 130 -6.28 11.93 5.74
C ALA A 130 -5.20 10.95 6.24
N PRO A 131 -5.51 9.64 6.34
CA PRO A 131 -4.63 8.65 6.95
C PRO A 131 -3.44 8.34 6.05
N THR A 132 -2.23 8.68 6.48
CA THR A 132 -1.00 8.35 5.74
C THR A 132 0.02 7.58 6.58
N ASP A 133 -0.25 7.38 7.86
CA ASP A 133 0.67 6.74 8.78
C ASP A 133 0.71 5.22 8.60
N LEU A 134 1.89 4.63 8.81
CA LEU A 134 2.04 3.18 8.89
C LEU A 134 1.36 2.65 10.16
N GLY A 135 0.83 1.42 10.11
CA GLY A 135 0.36 0.68 11.26
C GLY A 135 1.50 0.21 12.16
N SER A 136 1.28 0.21 13.47
CA SER A 136 2.26 -0.21 14.48
C SER A 136 2.35 -1.73 14.62
N GLY A 137 3.51 -2.21 15.04
CA GLY A 137 3.72 -3.63 15.32
C GLY A 137 3.05 -4.10 16.61
N GLY A 138 2.64 -5.37 16.62
CA GLY A 138 2.34 -6.12 17.83
C GLY A 138 3.62 -6.56 18.54
N TRP A 139 3.49 -7.48 19.50
CA TRP A 139 4.67 -8.00 20.22
C TRP A 139 5.64 -8.77 19.32
N SER A 140 5.11 -9.48 18.32
CA SER A 140 5.90 -10.38 17.47
C SER A 140 5.58 -10.26 15.97
N ALA A 141 4.92 -9.19 15.55
CA ALA A 141 4.45 -9.02 14.18
C ALA A 141 4.38 -7.56 13.75
N GLY A 142 4.55 -7.30 12.46
CA GLY A 142 4.51 -5.96 11.88
C GLY A 142 3.10 -5.44 11.62
N GLY A 143 2.95 -4.11 11.58
CA GLY A 143 1.72 -3.46 11.16
C GLY A 143 1.54 -3.41 9.65
N GLY A 144 0.36 -2.96 9.21
CA GLY A 144 0.08 -2.67 7.80
C GLY A 144 0.76 -1.39 7.34
N GLY A 145 1.11 -1.30 6.05
CA GLY A 145 1.72 -0.13 5.46
C GLY A 145 0.71 0.97 5.13
N SER A 146 1.14 1.94 4.34
CA SER A 146 0.31 3.08 3.93
C SER A 146 0.21 3.16 2.42
N ILE A 147 -1.02 3.33 1.93
CA ILE A 147 -1.34 3.53 0.52
C ILE A 147 -2.03 4.88 0.39
N LYS A 148 -1.42 5.79 -0.37
CA LYS A 148 -2.10 7.01 -0.82
C LYS A 148 -2.34 6.96 -2.32
N LEU A 149 -3.59 7.11 -2.74
CA LEU A 149 -4.00 7.20 -4.14
C LEU A 149 -4.55 8.61 -4.39
N GLU A 150 -3.95 9.33 -5.34
CA GLU A 150 -4.45 10.59 -5.88
C GLU A 150 -4.81 10.36 -7.36
N VAL A 151 -6.09 10.15 -7.65
CA VAL A 151 -6.60 9.75 -8.97
C VAL A 151 -7.41 10.89 -9.59
N ALA A 152 -6.95 11.47 -10.70
CA ALA A 152 -7.59 12.68 -11.22
C ALA A 152 -9.03 12.46 -11.72
N ASP A 153 -9.32 11.33 -12.37
CA ASP A 153 -10.63 11.01 -12.95
C ASP A 153 -11.25 9.77 -12.31
N LEU A 154 -10.98 8.57 -12.85
CA LEU A 154 -11.66 7.33 -12.43
C LEU A 154 -10.71 6.40 -11.68
N LEU A 155 -11.10 6.04 -10.46
CA LEU A 155 -10.58 4.89 -9.73
C LEU A 155 -11.61 3.75 -9.77
N GLN A 156 -11.31 2.69 -10.50
CA GLN A 156 -12.12 1.47 -10.52
C GLN A 156 -11.43 0.35 -9.75
N ILE A 157 -12.08 -0.16 -8.70
CA ILE A 157 -11.56 -1.26 -7.87
C ILE A 157 -12.56 -2.43 -7.92
N ASP A 158 -12.27 -3.43 -8.73
CA ASP A 158 -12.98 -4.72 -8.73
C ASP A 158 -12.19 -5.82 -8.00
N GLY A 159 -10.87 -5.64 -7.87
CA GLY A 159 -9.98 -6.50 -7.07
C GLY A 159 -9.91 -6.12 -5.60
N THR A 160 -8.71 -6.26 -5.00
CA THR A 160 -8.48 -5.98 -3.58
C THR A 160 -7.43 -4.88 -3.39
N LEU A 161 -7.75 -3.92 -2.52
CA LEU A 161 -6.81 -2.95 -1.96
C LEU A 161 -6.66 -3.24 -0.45
N SER A 162 -5.45 -3.51 0.02
CA SER A 162 -5.25 -3.94 1.42
C SER A 162 -4.04 -3.33 2.12
N ALA A 163 -4.21 -2.96 3.38
CA ALA A 163 -3.15 -2.50 4.28
C ALA A 163 -3.28 -3.22 5.63
N ASN A 164 -3.38 -4.55 5.62
CA ASN A 164 -3.62 -5.32 6.84
C ASN A 164 -2.36 -5.44 7.70
N GLY A 165 -2.55 -5.51 9.01
CA GLY A 165 -1.50 -5.92 9.96
C GLY A 165 -1.18 -7.41 9.83
N GLU A 166 0.05 -7.77 10.19
CA GLU A 166 0.52 -9.15 10.17
C GLU A 166 -0.09 -9.96 11.33
N PHE A 167 -0.32 -11.26 11.08
CA PHE A 167 -0.68 -12.22 12.13
C PHE A 167 0.31 -12.17 13.28
N GLY A 168 -0.19 -12.01 14.49
CA GLY A 168 0.66 -11.68 15.63
C GLY A 168 0.28 -10.39 16.35
N GLY A 169 -0.88 -9.84 16.01
CA GLY A 169 -1.38 -8.62 16.62
C GLY A 169 -0.82 -7.33 16.02
N GLY A 170 -0.28 -7.34 14.80
CA GLY A 170 0.09 -6.12 14.08
C GLY A 170 -1.14 -5.24 13.80
N ALA A 171 -1.02 -3.92 13.94
CA ALA A 171 -2.13 -3.02 13.65
C ALA A 171 -2.37 -2.90 12.13
N GLY A 172 -3.61 -2.65 11.71
CA GLY A 172 -3.91 -2.27 10.33
C GLY A 172 -3.25 -0.94 9.96
N GLY A 173 -2.98 -0.72 8.68
CA GLY A 173 -2.33 0.47 8.15
C GLY A 173 -3.29 1.55 7.68
N SER A 174 -2.87 2.31 6.68
CA SER A 174 -3.64 3.43 6.10
C SER A 174 -3.97 3.19 4.63
N ILE A 175 -5.21 3.49 4.25
CA ILE A 175 -5.62 3.64 2.85
C ILE A 175 -6.28 5.01 2.72
N PHE A 176 -5.66 5.90 1.96
CA PHE A 176 -6.19 7.23 1.66
C PHE A 176 -6.36 7.39 0.17
N ILE A 177 -7.61 7.65 -0.23
CA ILE A 177 -8.01 7.81 -1.62
C ILE A 177 -8.57 9.22 -1.79
N GLU A 178 -7.97 9.96 -2.72
CA GLU A 178 -8.49 11.19 -3.29
C GLU A 178 -8.75 10.88 -4.78
N THR A 179 -10.00 10.93 -5.23
CA THR A 179 -10.34 10.59 -6.62
C THR A 179 -11.44 11.49 -7.18
N GLY A 180 -11.50 11.73 -8.49
CA GLY A 180 -12.65 12.40 -9.09
C GLY A 180 -13.93 11.55 -9.02
N ARG A 181 -13.78 10.24 -9.26
CA ARG A 181 -14.87 9.25 -9.28
C ARG A 181 -14.35 7.92 -8.79
N ILE A 182 -15.18 7.19 -8.05
CA ILE A 182 -14.89 5.82 -7.60
C ILE A 182 -15.95 4.85 -8.11
N ALA A 183 -15.52 3.69 -8.59
CA ALA A 183 -16.39 2.62 -9.07
C ALA A 183 -15.82 1.23 -8.74
N GLY A 184 -16.63 0.20 -8.93
CA GLY A 184 -16.26 -1.21 -8.74
C GLY A 184 -16.88 -1.85 -7.50
N GLY A 185 -16.80 -3.18 -7.44
CA GLY A 185 -17.36 -4.00 -6.36
C GLY A 185 -16.31 -4.68 -5.48
N GLY A 186 -15.05 -4.23 -5.57
CA GLY A 186 -13.90 -4.83 -4.91
C GLY A 186 -13.84 -4.61 -3.40
N LEU A 187 -12.75 -5.09 -2.80
CA LEU A 187 -12.54 -5.07 -1.35
C LEU A 187 -11.47 -4.04 -0.97
N LEU A 188 -11.81 -3.14 -0.04
CA LEU A 188 -10.85 -2.26 0.64
C LEU A 188 -10.75 -2.70 2.10
N GLN A 189 -9.54 -2.96 2.59
CA GLN A 189 -9.35 -3.45 3.97
C GLN A 189 -8.05 -2.96 4.62
N ALA A 190 -8.15 -2.55 5.88
CA ALA A 190 -7.02 -2.21 6.74
C ALA A 190 -7.19 -2.92 8.08
N ASN A 191 -7.35 -4.24 8.05
CA ASN A 191 -7.64 -5.03 9.25
C ASN A 191 -6.43 -5.16 10.15
N GLY A 192 -6.66 -5.18 11.46
CA GLY A 192 -5.64 -5.62 12.41
C GLY A 192 -5.35 -7.11 12.25
N GLY A 193 -4.10 -7.47 12.51
CA GLY A 193 -3.62 -8.84 12.51
C GLY A 193 -4.28 -9.66 13.60
N ARG A 194 -4.63 -10.92 13.30
CA ARG A 194 -5.26 -11.80 14.28
C ARG A 194 -4.32 -12.13 15.44
N GLY A 195 -4.92 -12.29 16.60
CA GLY A 195 -4.28 -12.68 17.86
C GLY A 195 -3.91 -14.17 17.94
N GLN A 196 -3.15 -14.65 16.97
CA GLN A 196 -2.63 -16.02 16.95
C GLN A 196 -1.18 -15.98 16.49
N CYS A 197 -0.29 -16.63 17.25
CA CYS A 197 1.04 -16.94 16.75
C CYS A 197 0.95 -18.23 15.91
N GLY A 198 1.44 -18.19 14.67
CA GLY A 198 1.39 -19.36 13.77
C GLY A 198 2.22 -20.56 14.24
N ALA A 199 3.14 -20.35 15.20
CA ALA A 199 4.11 -21.35 15.66
C ALA A 199 4.00 -21.70 17.15
N CYS A 200 3.06 -21.09 17.90
CA CYS A 200 2.90 -21.37 19.32
C CYS A 200 1.43 -21.48 19.76
N SER A 201 1.20 -22.06 20.94
CA SER A 201 -0.12 -22.20 21.53
C SER A 201 -0.56 -20.98 22.35
N ALA A 202 0.22 -19.90 22.33
CA ALA A 202 -0.10 -18.68 23.07
C ALA A 202 -1.15 -17.85 22.33
N SER A 203 -2.25 -17.54 23.01
CA SER A 203 -3.18 -16.50 22.54
C SER A 203 -2.55 -15.15 22.83
N ILE A 204 -2.10 -14.49 21.77
CA ILE A 204 -1.72 -13.08 21.79
C ILE A 204 -2.93 -12.24 21.40
N PRO A 205 -3.04 -10.98 21.84
CA PRO A 205 -4.18 -10.16 21.44
C PRO A 205 -4.11 -9.77 19.96
N GLY A 206 -5.27 -9.53 19.35
CA GLY A 206 -5.35 -9.00 18.00
C GLY A 206 -4.91 -7.54 17.92
N GLY A 207 -4.45 -7.13 16.75
CA GLY A 207 -4.12 -5.74 16.46
C GLY A 207 -5.37 -4.90 16.23
N GLY A 208 -5.27 -3.60 16.45
CA GLY A 208 -6.30 -2.64 16.11
C GLY A 208 -6.46 -2.53 14.59
N GLY A 209 -7.70 -2.31 14.12
CA GLY A 209 -7.95 -2.05 12.70
C GLY A 209 -7.50 -0.64 12.32
N GLY A 210 -6.91 -0.49 11.14
CA GLY A 210 -6.39 0.75 10.59
C GLY A 210 -7.46 1.73 10.11
N ARG A 211 -7.05 2.65 9.22
CA ARG A 211 -7.90 3.73 8.73
C ARG A 211 -8.07 3.66 7.22
N ILE A 212 -9.29 3.91 6.75
CA ILE A 212 -9.62 4.05 5.34
C ILE A 212 -10.40 5.35 5.17
N ALA A 213 -9.93 6.24 4.30
CA ALA A 213 -10.63 7.47 3.93
C ALA A 213 -10.71 7.60 2.41
N ILE A 214 -11.88 8.03 1.92
CA ILE A 214 -12.15 8.23 0.49
C ILE A 214 -12.78 9.61 0.33
N HIS A 215 -12.17 10.44 -0.51
CA HIS A 215 -12.65 11.75 -0.91
C HIS A 215 -12.90 11.72 -2.42
N HIS A 216 -14.13 12.05 -2.83
CA HIS A 216 -14.56 12.06 -4.23
C HIS A 216 -15.70 13.07 -4.46
#